data_AF-A0A1E7FMQ2-F1
#
_entry.id   AF-A0A1E7FMQ2-F1
#
_cell.length_a   1.000
_cell.length_b   1.000
_cell.length_c   1.000
_cell.angle_alpha   90.00
_cell.angle_beta   90.00
_cell.angle_gamma   90.00
#
_symmetry.space_group_name_H-M   'P 1'
#
loop_
_entity.id
_entity.type
_entity.pdbx_description
1 polymer ?
#
loop_
_entity_poly.entity_id
_entity_poly.type
_entity_poly.pdbx_seq_one_letter_code
_entity_poly.pdbx_strand_id
1 'polypeptide(L)'
;MKHFQEPLLYLMLFSAMWNAQSFVERQQQRQQCYSSSSSSSSSSRSTRRRSKYSRAEYRLYSSSTSSKKDVRFLGRGPNAIVRPGCVLLAPSEEYHHYLRQAAVFIYAMGTDDNDDYVVRGVILDNPTPFSMGEMMESKIYGGVYDNLIYRGGDTGGEDAFCLHSIDNLGLEEIGTSNLYQGGDVKKLSDPSKVKFFFNYMEFLEQELEEMLEITHEDGDGWISVEVPPEMVLDTDYDKGDAWRYLRNAIRGM
;
A
#
# COMPACT_ATOMS: atom_id res chain seq x y z
N MET A 1 50.98 -3.77 -5.56
CA MET A 1 49.90 -4.55 -4.90
C MET A 1 49.15 -3.65 -3.92
N LYS A 2 48.05 -3.03 -4.37
CA LYS A 2 46.89 -2.63 -3.55
C LYS A 2 45.69 -2.67 -4.50
N HIS A 3 44.94 -3.76 -4.44
CA HIS A 3 43.64 -3.95 -5.09
C HIS A 3 42.52 -3.53 -4.13
N PHE A 4 41.41 -3.08 -4.72
CA PHE A 4 39.98 -3.17 -4.36
C PHE A 4 39.30 -1.81 -4.59
N GLN A 5 38.68 -1.60 -5.75
CA GLN A 5 37.30 -1.96 -6.14
C GLN A 5 36.24 -1.21 -5.33
N GLU A 6 35.83 -0.05 -5.86
CA GLU A 6 34.44 0.41 -5.83
C GLU A 6 34.09 0.87 -7.25
N PRO A 7 33.19 0.15 -7.96
CA PRO A 7 32.07 0.84 -8.59
C PRO A 7 30.86 -0.09 -8.81
N LEU A 8 29.86 -0.11 -7.92
CA LEU A 8 28.56 -0.76 -8.21
C LEU A 8 27.34 0.05 -7.78
N LEU A 9 27.48 1.09 -6.95
CA LEU A 9 26.35 1.92 -6.52
C LEU A 9 25.88 2.97 -7.56
N TYR A 10 26.69 3.25 -8.58
CA TYR A 10 26.37 4.30 -9.57
C TYR A 10 25.59 3.81 -10.80
N LEU A 11 25.55 2.48 -11.03
CA LEU A 11 24.89 1.91 -12.21
C LEU A 11 23.40 1.60 -12.01
N MET A 12 22.93 1.43 -10.77
CA MET A 12 21.50 1.23 -10.50
C MET A 12 20.67 2.51 -10.60
N LEU A 13 21.29 3.70 -10.45
CA LEU A 13 20.58 4.99 -10.53
C LEU A 13 20.28 5.44 -11.97
N PHE A 14 21.02 4.96 -12.98
CA PHE A 14 20.82 5.39 -14.37
C PHE A 14 19.77 4.58 -15.13
N SER A 15 19.47 3.34 -14.69
CA SER A 15 18.44 2.51 -15.33
C SER A 15 17.02 2.93 -14.93
N ALA A 16 16.82 3.34 -13.68
CA ALA A 16 15.52 3.81 -13.19
C ALA A 16 15.08 5.15 -13.83
N MET A 17 16.02 6.05 -14.13
CA MET A 17 15.69 7.37 -14.69
C MET A 17 15.23 7.36 -16.16
N TRP A 18 15.61 6.37 -16.96
CA TRP A 18 15.25 6.34 -18.40
C TRP A 18 13.81 5.84 -18.66
N ASN A 19 13.25 5.04 -17.75
CA ASN A 19 11.89 4.49 -17.87
C ASN A 19 10.77 5.45 -17.42
N ALA A 20 11.06 6.40 -16.53
CA ALA A 20 10.08 7.37 -16.06
C ALA A 20 9.66 8.39 -17.14
N GLN A 21 10.57 8.75 -18.04
CA GLN A 21 10.35 9.85 -18.99
C GLN A 21 9.43 9.47 -20.16
N SER A 22 9.41 8.20 -20.56
CA SER A 22 8.54 7.68 -21.64
C SER A 22 7.14 7.24 -21.15
N PHE A 23 6.90 7.25 -19.83
CA PHE A 23 5.61 6.93 -19.22
C PHE A 23 4.72 8.18 -19.05
N VAL A 24 5.30 9.34 -18.69
CA VAL A 24 4.57 10.61 -18.55
C VAL A 24 3.94 11.08 -19.87
N GLU A 25 4.63 10.88 -21.00
CA GLU A 25 4.11 11.26 -22.33
C GLU A 25 2.90 10.41 -22.76
N ARG A 26 2.78 9.17 -22.28
CA ARG A 26 1.66 8.26 -22.60
C ARG A 26 0.42 8.50 -21.73
N GLN A 27 0.57 9.04 -20.52
CA GLN A 27 -0.55 9.39 -19.65
C GLN A 27 -1.24 10.72 -20.05
N GLN A 28 -0.48 11.67 -20.63
CA GLN A 28 -1.06 12.94 -21.12
C GLN A 28 -1.96 12.76 -22.35
N GLN A 29 -1.70 11.75 -23.20
CA GLN A 29 -2.59 11.41 -24.33
C GLN A 29 -3.91 10.79 -23.87
N ARG A 30 -3.95 10.06 -22.75
CA ARG A 30 -5.19 9.43 -22.25
C ARG A 30 -6.15 10.42 -21.57
N GLN A 31 -5.65 11.48 -20.94
CA GLN A 31 -6.51 12.48 -20.29
C GLN A 31 -7.27 13.39 -21.28
N GLN A 32 -6.79 13.53 -22.52
CA GLN A 32 -7.49 14.34 -23.54
C GLN A 32 -8.74 13.64 -24.12
N CYS A 33 -8.90 12.34 -23.93
CA CYS A 33 -10.08 11.59 -24.40
C CYS A 33 -11.26 11.61 -23.42
N TYR A 34 -11.08 12.04 -22.17
CA TYR A 34 -12.12 12.00 -21.12
C TYR A 34 -12.89 13.32 -20.94
N SER A 35 -12.56 14.38 -21.67
CA SER A 35 -13.19 15.71 -21.53
C SER A 35 -14.47 15.91 -22.35
N SER A 36 -15.00 14.86 -22.98
CA SER A 36 -16.13 14.97 -23.91
C SER A 36 -17.23 13.93 -23.68
N SER A 37 -17.72 13.76 -22.44
CA SER A 37 -19.09 13.25 -22.21
C SER A 37 -19.48 13.24 -20.73
N SER A 38 -20.44 14.08 -20.34
CA SER A 38 -21.75 13.65 -19.81
C SER A 38 -22.49 14.78 -19.08
N SER A 39 -23.77 14.88 -19.42
CA SER A 39 -24.76 15.81 -18.88
C SER A 39 -25.80 15.07 -18.02
N SER A 40 -26.06 15.64 -16.84
CA SER A 40 -27.31 15.71 -16.05
C SER A 40 -28.36 14.58 -16.08
N SER A 41 -28.82 14.12 -14.90
CA SER A 41 -30.06 14.62 -14.23
C SER A 41 -30.44 13.80 -12.98
N SER A 42 -31.36 14.34 -12.18
CA SER A 42 -31.61 14.13 -10.75
C SER A 42 -33.03 13.64 -10.43
N SER A 43 -33.28 13.05 -9.23
CA SER A 43 -34.30 13.48 -8.21
C SER A 43 -34.85 12.41 -7.20
N SER A 44 -34.58 12.65 -5.91
CA SER A 44 -35.36 12.71 -4.63
C SER A 44 -36.68 11.91 -4.31
N ARG A 45 -36.75 11.23 -3.12
CA ARG A 45 -37.47 11.61 -1.85
C ARG A 45 -37.82 10.44 -0.85
N SER A 46 -37.43 10.59 0.44
CA SER A 46 -38.22 10.54 1.73
C SER A 46 -39.06 9.27 2.13
N THR A 47 -39.18 8.70 3.36
CA THR A 47 -39.15 9.20 4.77
C THR A 47 -39.18 8.06 5.84
N ARG A 48 -38.47 8.25 6.98
CA ARG A 48 -38.70 7.89 8.43
C ARG A 48 -39.52 6.65 8.90
N ARG A 49 -38.95 5.91 9.88
CA ARG A 49 -39.53 5.69 11.25
C ARG A 49 -38.51 5.16 12.28
N ARG A 50 -38.84 5.27 13.56
CA ARG A 50 -38.00 5.51 14.76
C ARG A 50 -38.37 4.51 15.87
N SER A 51 -37.41 4.00 16.68
CA SER A 51 -37.57 3.62 18.12
C SER A 51 -36.26 2.99 18.65
N LYS A 52 -35.45 3.68 19.47
CA LYS A 52 -35.44 3.77 20.96
C LYS A 52 -35.14 2.44 21.70
N TYR A 53 -33.89 2.29 22.14
CA TYR A 53 -33.52 1.90 23.52
C TYR A 53 -32.23 2.65 23.90
N SER A 54 -32.21 3.21 25.10
CA SER A 54 -31.14 4.03 25.68
C SER A 54 -30.79 3.45 27.05
N ARG A 55 -29.48 3.34 27.34
CA ARG A 55 -28.80 3.58 28.64
C ARG A 55 -27.29 3.39 28.40
N ALA A 56 -26.54 4.40 27.99
CA ALA A 56 -25.91 5.45 28.79
C ALA A 56 -24.98 4.92 29.89
N GLU A 57 -23.68 4.91 29.61
CA GLU A 57 -22.63 5.35 30.55
C GLU A 57 -21.51 6.04 29.76
N TYR A 58 -21.38 7.34 30.05
CA TYR A 58 -20.45 8.28 29.43
C TYR A 58 -19.14 8.30 30.22
N ARG A 59 -18.00 8.06 29.56
CA ARG A 59 -16.72 8.68 29.92
C ARG A 59 -16.22 9.50 28.75
N LEU A 60 -16.54 10.79 28.81
CA LEU A 60 -15.96 11.84 27.99
C LEU A 60 -14.50 12.04 28.41
N TYR A 61 -13.58 11.82 27.49
CA TYR A 61 -12.40 12.67 27.38
C TYR A 61 -12.20 13.06 25.91
N SER A 62 -12.37 14.36 25.70
CA SER A 62 -11.64 15.22 24.78
C SER A 62 -11.67 14.90 23.29
N SER A 63 -12.48 15.68 22.60
CA SER A 63 -12.43 15.99 21.18
C SER A 63 -11.01 16.26 20.66
N SER A 64 -10.57 15.43 19.71
CA SER A 64 -9.97 15.94 18.48
C SER A 64 -10.92 15.58 17.34
N THR A 65 -11.54 16.59 16.74
CA THR A 65 -12.11 16.48 15.40
C THR A 65 -10.93 16.33 14.43
N SER A 66 -10.36 15.13 14.34
CA SER A 66 -9.35 14.76 13.36
C SER A 66 -10.08 14.15 12.16
N SER A 67 -9.90 14.78 11.01
CA SER A 67 -10.41 14.44 9.67
C SER A 67 -10.89 13.00 9.49
N LYS A 68 -12.07 12.80 8.90
CA LYS A 68 -12.37 11.53 8.21
C LYS A 68 -11.18 11.24 7.30
N LYS A 69 -10.39 10.24 7.65
CA LYS A 69 -9.14 9.91 6.97
C LYS A 69 -9.50 9.53 5.52
N ASP A 70 -8.95 10.26 4.56
CA ASP A 70 -9.33 10.25 3.14
C ASP A 70 -8.93 8.94 2.46
N VAL A 71 -9.72 7.88 2.65
CA VAL A 71 -9.66 6.70 1.79
C VAL A 71 -10.37 7.04 0.49
N ARG A 72 -9.68 7.00 -0.63
CA ARG A 72 -10.27 7.27 -1.95
C ARG A 72 -10.46 5.95 -2.71
N PHE A 73 -11.69 5.68 -3.10
CA PHE A 73 -12.03 4.51 -3.91
C PHE A 73 -11.50 4.66 -5.35
N LEU A 74 -10.80 3.63 -5.83
CA LEU A 74 -10.22 3.58 -7.19
C LEU A 74 -10.86 2.53 -8.10
N GLY A 75 -11.91 1.85 -7.64
CA GLY A 75 -12.64 0.86 -8.43
C GLY A 75 -12.64 -0.52 -7.80
N ARG A 76 -13.40 -1.42 -8.43
CA ARG A 76 -13.58 -2.81 -8.02
C ARG A 76 -13.54 -3.74 -9.24
N GLY A 77 -12.98 -4.92 -9.03
CA GLY A 77 -12.90 -5.98 -10.02
C GLY A 77 -12.17 -5.50 -11.28
N PRO A 78 -12.69 -5.77 -12.49
CA PRO A 78 -12.07 -5.34 -13.75
C PRO A 78 -11.94 -3.82 -13.91
N ASN A 79 -12.70 -3.04 -13.12
CA ASN A 79 -12.67 -1.57 -13.17
C ASN A 79 -11.74 -0.97 -12.11
N ALA A 80 -11.01 -1.79 -11.35
CA ALA A 80 -10.06 -1.31 -10.35
C ALA A 80 -8.81 -0.71 -11.01
N ILE A 81 -8.45 0.51 -10.64
CA ILE A 81 -7.20 1.13 -11.09
C ILE A 81 -6.06 0.60 -10.21
N VAL A 82 -5.11 -0.11 -10.81
CA VAL A 82 -3.87 -0.54 -10.15
C VAL A 82 -2.69 0.31 -10.62
N ARG A 83 -1.96 0.87 -9.66
CA ARG A 83 -0.76 1.69 -9.89
C ARG A 83 0.10 1.73 -8.62
N PRO A 84 1.40 2.06 -8.69
CA PRO A 84 2.19 2.31 -7.49
C PRO A 84 1.50 3.34 -6.60
N GLY A 85 1.43 3.05 -5.30
CA GLY A 85 0.81 3.89 -4.28
C GLY A 85 -0.65 3.53 -3.95
N CYS A 86 -1.29 2.60 -4.65
CA CYS A 86 -2.62 2.09 -4.27
C CYS A 86 -2.52 0.89 -3.32
N VAL A 87 -3.61 0.62 -2.61
CA VAL A 87 -3.82 -0.60 -1.81
C VAL A 87 -4.91 -1.44 -2.46
N LEU A 88 -4.60 -2.71 -2.72
CA LEU A 88 -5.56 -3.72 -3.14
C LEU A 88 -6.11 -4.44 -1.93
N LEU A 89 -7.43 -4.52 -1.84
CA LEU A 89 -8.15 -5.21 -0.78
C LEU A 89 -8.77 -6.48 -1.34
N ALA A 90 -8.37 -7.62 -0.78
CA ALA A 90 -8.90 -8.92 -1.17
C ALA A 90 -10.43 -9.00 -0.99
N PRO A 91 -11.14 -9.82 -1.79
CA PRO A 91 -12.51 -10.20 -1.51
C PRO A 91 -12.63 -10.90 -0.16
N SER A 92 -13.84 -10.93 0.40
CA SER A 92 -14.11 -11.61 1.67
C SER A 92 -13.88 -13.13 1.58
N GLU A 93 -14.08 -13.68 0.38
CA GLU A 93 -13.94 -15.09 0.04
C GLU A 93 -12.67 -15.36 -0.80
N GLU A 94 -11.53 -14.83 -0.36
CA GLU A 94 -10.23 -15.16 -0.97
C GLU A 94 -9.67 -16.50 -0.43
N TYR A 95 -9.27 -17.39 -1.33
CA TYR A 95 -8.78 -18.73 -1.00
C TYR A 95 -7.26 -18.80 -0.89
N HIS A 96 -6.53 -17.88 -1.53
CA HIS A 96 -5.08 -17.84 -1.43
C HIS A 96 -4.67 -17.49 0.01
N HIS A 97 -3.91 -18.39 0.64
CA HIS A 97 -3.60 -18.33 2.07
C HIS A 97 -2.87 -17.06 2.53
N TYR A 98 -2.08 -16.43 1.65
CA TYR A 98 -1.46 -15.11 1.92
C TYR A 98 -2.41 -13.94 1.69
N LEU A 99 -3.33 -14.05 0.71
CA LEU A 99 -4.18 -12.93 0.29
C LEU A 99 -5.53 -12.90 1.02
N ARG A 100 -5.87 -13.96 1.76
CA ARG A 100 -7.07 -14.01 2.57
C ARG A 100 -7.10 -12.86 3.58
N GLN A 101 -8.08 -11.97 3.43
CA GLN A 101 -8.21 -10.75 4.24
C GLN A 101 -6.95 -9.86 4.20
N ALA A 102 -6.27 -9.80 3.05
CA ALA A 102 -5.08 -8.97 2.89
C ALA A 102 -5.42 -7.58 2.35
N ALA A 103 -4.70 -6.58 2.86
CA ALA A 103 -4.53 -5.27 2.24
C ALA A 103 -3.10 -5.19 1.68
N VAL A 104 -2.97 -5.14 0.37
CA VAL A 104 -1.67 -5.19 -0.34
C VAL A 104 -1.35 -3.81 -0.91
N PHE A 105 -0.32 -3.13 -0.38
CA PHE A 105 0.14 -1.86 -0.91
C PHE A 105 1.10 -2.09 -2.09
N ILE A 106 0.78 -1.54 -3.26
CA ILE A 106 1.59 -1.67 -4.47
C ILE A 106 2.71 -0.64 -4.43
N TYR A 107 3.96 -1.09 -4.33
CA TYR A 107 5.11 -0.19 -4.23
C TYR A 107 5.93 -0.10 -5.51
N ALA A 108 5.84 -1.08 -6.41
CA ALA A 108 6.54 -1.06 -7.68
C ALA A 108 5.76 -1.79 -8.77
N MET A 109 5.86 -1.31 -10.00
CA MET A 109 5.35 -1.95 -11.22
C MET A 109 6.35 -1.69 -12.33
N GLY A 110 6.71 -2.71 -13.11
CA GLY A 110 7.70 -2.57 -14.18
C GLY A 110 8.17 -3.90 -14.72
N THR A 111 9.13 -3.84 -15.63
CA THR A 111 9.75 -5.03 -16.23
C THR A 111 10.88 -5.55 -15.35
N ASP A 112 10.94 -6.87 -15.14
CA ASP A 112 12.01 -7.53 -14.40
C ASP A 112 13.22 -7.88 -15.28
N ASP A 113 14.16 -8.66 -14.74
CA ASP A 113 15.37 -9.09 -15.47
C ASP A 113 15.08 -10.09 -16.61
N ASN A 114 13.89 -10.69 -16.61
CA ASN A 114 13.44 -11.66 -17.62
C ASN A 114 12.59 -11.03 -18.74
N ASP A 115 12.43 -9.70 -18.73
CA ASP A 115 11.55 -8.94 -19.63
C ASP A 115 10.04 -9.17 -19.36
N ASP A 116 9.69 -9.70 -18.18
CA ASP A 116 8.30 -9.89 -17.76
C ASP A 116 7.80 -8.67 -16.98
N TYR A 117 6.55 -8.26 -17.25
CA TYR A 117 5.92 -7.18 -16.50
C TYR A 117 5.42 -7.70 -15.15
N VAL A 118 5.99 -7.17 -14.07
CA VAL A 118 5.70 -7.56 -12.69
C VAL A 118 5.11 -6.41 -11.88
N VAL A 119 4.20 -6.77 -11.00
CA VAL A 119 3.58 -5.88 -10.01
C VAL A 119 3.99 -6.37 -8.62
N ARG A 120 4.62 -5.50 -7.84
CA ARG A 120 5.10 -5.82 -6.49
C ARG A 120 4.35 -5.04 -5.44
N GLY A 121 3.94 -5.74 -4.40
CA GLY A 121 3.24 -5.15 -3.26
C GLY A 121 3.59 -5.80 -1.93
N VAL A 122 3.18 -5.18 -0.83
CA VAL A 122 3.36 -5.72 0.52
C VAL A 122 2.04 -5.81 1.26
N ILE A 123 1.81 -6.94 1.93
CA ILE A 123 0.72 -7.10 2.89
C ILE A 123 1.00 -6.22 4.11
N LEU A 124 0.05 -5.33 4.41
CA LEU A 124 0.25 -4.29 5.41
C LEU A 124 0.23 -4.80 6.85
N ASP A 125 -0.46 -5.88 7.14
CA ASP A 125 -0.88 -6.21 8.51
C ASP A 125 -0.44 -7.59 8.98
N ASN A 126 0.73 -8.07 8.54
CA ASN A 126 1.24 -9.39 8.93
C ASN A 126 2.55 -9.29 9.76
N PRO A 127 2.49 -8.85 11.03
CA PRO A 127 3.69 -8.66 11.85
C PRO A 127 4.39 -9.99 12.18
N THR A 128 5.70 -9.94 12.30
CA THR A 128 6.52 -11.03 12.86
C THR A 128 6.84 -10.79 14.33
N PRO A 129 7.26 -11.81 15.08
CA PRO A 129 7.71 -11.60 16.46
C PRO A 129 9.09 -10.93 16.57
N PHE A 130 9.73 -10.55 15.46
CA PHE A 130 11.10 -10.02 15.43
C PHE A 130 11.12 -8.53 15.11
N SER A 131 11.94 -7.78 15.83
CA SER A 131 12.24 -6.39 15.49
C SER A 131 13.40 -6.29 14.50
N MET A 132 13.52 -5.13 13.84
CA MET A 132 14.66 -4.84 12.96
C MET A 132 16.00 -4.97 13.70
N GLY A 133 16.06 -4.48 14.94
CA GLY A 133 17.25 -4.54 15.78
C GLY A 133 17.70 -5.96 16.11
N GLU A 134 16.77 -6.90 16.28
CA GLU A 134 17.07 -8.31 16.57
C GLU A 134 17.60 -9.08 15.35
N MET A 135 17.16 -8.70 14.14
CA MET A 135 17.64 -9.32 12.90
C MET A 135 18.99 -8.80 12.42
N MET A 136 19.44 -7.64 12.93
CA MET A 136 20.75 -7.09 12.59
C MET A 136 21.89 -7.78 13.35
N GLU A 137 22.98 -8.09 12.65
CA GLU A 137 24.17 -8.76 13.21
C GLU A 137 24.73 -8.05 14.46
N SER A 138 24.68 -6.71 14.47
CA SER A 138 25.24 -5.88 15.53
C SER A 138 24.28 -5.64 16.71
N LYS A 139 23.06 -6.19 16.69
CA LYS A 139 22.02 -6.02 17.72
C LYS A 139 21.90 -4.58 18.22
N ILE A 140 21.33 -3.73 17.38
CA ILE A 140 21.09 -2.32 17.68
C ILE A 140 19.69 -2.19 18.29
N TYR A 141 19.56 -1.45 19.39
CA TYR A 141 18.29 -1.23 20.07
C TYR A 141 17.95 0.26 20.13
N GLY A 142 16.66 0.58 20.20
CA GLY A 142 16.17 1.95 20.31
C GLY A 142 15.69 2.54 18.98
N GLY A 143 14.63 3.34 19.05
CA GLY A 143 14.13 4.12 17.91
C GLY A 143 13.53 3.23 16.84
N VAL A 144 13.88 3.46 15.57
CA VAL A 144 13.35 2.68 14.43
C VAL A 144 13.72 1.20 14.49
N TYR A 145 14.79 0.84 15.20
CA TYR A 145 15.23 -0.55 15.32
C TYR A 145 14.31 -1.39 16.22
N ASP A 146 13.48 -0.75 17.06
CA ASP A 146 12.51 -1.44 17.90
C ASP A 146 11.22 -1.79 17.13
N ASN A 147 11.04 -1.26 15.91
CA ASN A 147 9.89 -1.59 15.08
C ASN A 147 9.93 -3.05 14.66
N LEU A 148 8.75 -3.70 14.71
CA LEU A 148 8.56 -5.04 14.19
C LEU A 148 8.75 -5.06 12.67
N ILE A 149 9.20 -6.22 12.19
CA ILE A 149 9.25 -6.51 10.77
C ILE A 149 7.94 -7.19 10.37
N TYR A 150 7.38 -6.77 9.25
CA TYR A 150 6.15 -7.31 8.68
C TYR A 150 6.48 -8.26 7.52
N ARG A 151 5.75 -9.38 7.42
CA ARG A 151 5.85 -10.28 6.26
C ARG A 151 5.01 -9.72 5.12
N GLY A 152 5.68 -9.13 4.13
CA GLY A 152 5.04 -8.50 2.97
C GLY A 152 4.45 -9.50 1.96
N GLY A 153 4.93 -10.74 1.92
CA GLY A 153 4.43 -11.79 1.02
C GLY A 153 5.26 -13.07 1.05
N ASP A 154 5.24 -13.83 -0.04
CA ASP A 154 5.92 -15.12 -0.20
C ASP A 154 7.13 -15.08 -1.14
N THR A 155 7.29 -14.03 -1.93
CA THR A 155 8.46 -13.79 -2.79
C THR A 155 9.47 -12.88 -2.08
N GLY A 156 10.76 -13.06 -2.34
CA GLY A 156 11.82 -12.21 -1.80
C GLY A 156 13.07 -12.98 -1.37
N GLY A 157 13.93 -12.29 -0.62
CA GLY A 157 15.16 -12.84 -0.09
C GLY A 157 15.25 -12.70 1.43
N GLU A 158 16.46 -12.80 1.97
CA GLU A 158 16.72 -12.66 3.41
C GLU A 158 16.72 -11.20 3.88
N ASP A 159 16.77 -10.26 2.95
CA ASP A 159 16.88 -8.83 3.24
C ASP A 159 15.51 -8.20 3.56
N ALA A 160 15.46 -7.45 4.65
CA ALA A 160 14.35 -6.56 4.95
C ALA A 160 14.57 -5.19 4.26
N PHE A 161 13.47 -4.57 3.83
CA PHE A 161 13.43 -3.19 3.37
C PHE A 161 12.44 -2.39 4.20
N CYS A 162 12.39 -1.07 4.02
CA CYS A 162 11.42 -0.24 4.70
C CYS A 162 10.64 0.63 3.74
N LEU A 163 9.41 0.95 4.15
CA LEU A 163 8.63 2.06 3.62
C LEU A 163 8.63 3.18 4.67
N HIS A 164 8.70 4.42 4.21
CA HIS A 164 8.67 5.57 5.11
C HIS A 164 8.03 6.80 4.46
N SER A 165 7.61 7.79 5.26
CA SER A 165 6.98 9.03 4.80
C SER A 165 7.90 10.27 4.97
N ILE A 166 9.21 10.08 4.78
CA ILE A 166 10.23 11.13 5.00
C ILE A 166 10.80 11.54 3.64
N ASP A 167 10.47 12.76 3.18
CA ASP A 167 10.71 13.28 1.83
C ASP A 167 12.15 13.79 1.57
N ASN A 168 12.96 13.93 2.61
CA ASN A 168 14.27 14.59 2.55
C ASN A 168 15.47 13.63 2.32
N LEU A 169 15.21 12.38 1.93
CA LEU A 169 16.24 11.38 1.68
C LEU A 169 16.68 11.27 0.22
N GLY A 170 16.08 12.07 -0.69
CA GLY A 170 16.41 12.08 -2.11
C GLY A 170 15.94 10.82 -2.85
N LEU A 171 14.89 10.18 -2.34
CA LEU A 171 14.27 9.00 -2.92
C LEU A 171 13.06 9.39 -3.78
N GLU A 172 12.72 8.54 -4.74
CA GLU A 172 11.51 8.71 -5.55
C GLU A 172 10.26 8.31 -4.76
N GLU A 173 9.23 9.13 -4.85
CA GLU A 173 7.93 8.84 -4.25
C GLU A 173 7.25 7.68 -4.98
N ILE A 174 6.65 6.77 -4.22
CA ILE A 174 5.83 5.69 -4.76
C ILE A 174 4.49 6.26 -5.22
N GLY A 175 4.40 6.55 -6.52
CA GLY A 175 3.17 7.05 -7.15
C GLY A 175 2.77 8.43 -6.61
N THR A 176 1.64 8.48 -5.88
CA THR A 176 1.12 9.72 -5.24
C THR A 176 0.79 9.47 -3.77
N SER A 177 1.54 8.58 -3.12
CA SER A 177 1.25 8.07 -1.78
C SER A 177 1.95 8.82 -0.66
N ASN A 178 2.88 9.74 -0.97
CA ASN A 178 3.85 10.32 -0.02
C ASN A 178 4.66 9.28 0.77
N LEU A 179 4.88 8.11 0.16
CA LEU A 179 5.71 7.04 0.69
C LEU A 179 6.92 6.81 -0.21
N TYR A 180 8.01 6.36 0.41
CA TYR A 180 9.29 6.11 -0.23
C TYR A 180 9.79 4.73 0.21
N GLN A 181 10.49 4.04 -0.68
CA GLN A 181 11.12 2.75 -0.38
C GLN A 181 12.61 2.92 -0.09
N GLY A 182 13.07 2.32 1.01
CA GLY A 182 14.49 2.22 1.35
C GLY A 182 15.04 3.46 2.06
N GLY A 183 16.26 3.86 1.70
CA GLY A 183 16.99 4.94 2.36
C GLY A 183 17.93 4.49 3.47
N ASP A 184 18.70 5.44 3.98
CA ASP A 184 19.61 5.21 5.10
C ASP A 184 18.82 5.16 6.40
N VAL A 185 18.64 3.95 6.95
CA VAL A 185 17.89 3.70 8.20
C VAL A 185 18.41 4.55 9.35
N LYS A 186 19.69 4.95 9.36
CA LYS A 186 20.25 5.81 10.42
C LYS A 186 19.69 7.24 10.38
N LYS A 187 19.19 7.68 9.22
CA LYS A 187 18.54 8.99 9.05
C LYS A 187 17.04 8.93 9.35
N LEU A 188 16.49 7.72 9.46
CA LEU A 188 15.11 7.50 9.88
C LEU A 188 15.06 7.55 11.42
N SER A 189 14.69 8.70 11.98
CA SER A 189 14.69 8.90 13.44
C SER A 189 13.33 8.73 14.10
N ASP A 190 12.24 8.80 13.32
CA ASP A 190 10.86 8.70 13.81
C ASP A 190 10.29 7.29 13.54
N PRO A 191 10.11 6.46 14.57
CA PRO A 191 9.59 5.09 14.42
C PRO A 191 8.18 5.05 13.84
N SER A 192 7.35 6.07 14.05
CA SER A 192 5.97 6.11 13.56
C SER A 192 5.87 6.37 12.05
N LYS A 193 6.96 6.80 11.43
CA LYS A 193 7.04 7.14 10.00
C LYS A 193 7.74 6.09 9.17
N VAL A 194 8.01 4.91 9.75
CA VAL A 194 8.79 3.85 9.10
C VAL A 194 8.18 2.51 9.44
N LYS A 195 8.09 1.65 8.44
CA LYS A 195 7.67 0.26 8.63
C LYS A 195 8.59 -0.66 7.84
N PHE A 196 9.04 -1.72 8.49
CA PHE A 196 9.95 -2.69 7.91
C PHE A 196 9.18 -3.88 7.36
N PHE A 197 9.58 -4.34 6.19
CA PHE A 197 9.00 -5.49 5.52
C PHE A 197 10.12 -6.44 5.13
N PHE A 198 9.86 -7.73 5.27
CA PHE A 198 10.61 -8.77 4.56
C PHE A 198 9.64 -9.48 3.63
N ASN A 199 10.16 -9.94 2.49
CA ASN A 199 9.37 -10.46 1.39
C ASN A 199 8.32 -9.46 0.86
N TYR A 200 7.71 -9.83 -0.26
CA TYR A 200 6.66 -9.09 -0.96
C TYR A 200 5.78 -10.06 -1.74
N MET A 201 4.60 -9.59 -2.14
CA MET A 201 3.79 -10.24 -3.15
C MET A 201 4.28 -9.79 -4.52
N GLU A 202 4.44 -10.73 -5.44
CA GLU A 202 4.69 -10.46 -6.85
C GLU A 202 3.55 -11.04 -7.67
N PHE A 203 3.08 -10.27 -8.64
CA PHE A 203 2.06 -10.70 -9.60
C PHE A 203 2.57 -10.44 -10.99
N LEU A 204 2.43 -11.42 -11.88
CA LEU A 204 2.53 -11.17 -13.32
C LEU A 204 1.30 -10.37 -13.79
N GLU A 205 1.43 -9.67 -14.91
CA GLU A 205 0.32 -8.89 -15.49
C GLU A 205 -0.95 -9.74 -15.65
N GLN A 206 -0.82 -10.92 -16.27
CA GLN A 206 -1.94 -11.83 -16.50
C GLN A 206 -2.56 -12.33 -15.18
N GLU A 207 -1.75 -12.66 -14.18
CA GLU A 207 -2.24 -13.14 -12.88
C GLU A 207 -3.04 -12.06 -12.15
N LEU A 208 -2.56 -10.81 -12.22
CA LEU A 208 -3.26 -9.68 -11.63
C LEU A 208 -4.59 -9.41 -12.36
N GLU A 209 -4.62 -9.48 -13.69
CA GLU A 209 -5.85 -9.34 -14.48
C GLU A 209 -6.86 -10.43 -14.12
N GLU A 210 -6.45 -11.70 -14.11
CA GLU A 210 -7.29 -12.83 -13.71
C GLU A 210 -7.82 -12.66 -12.27
N MET A 211 -6.98 -12.20 -11.34
CA MET A 211 -7.41 -11.88 -9.97
C MET A 211 -8.50 -10.80 -9.94
N LEU A 212 -8.34 -9.73 -10.71
CA LEU A 212 -9.31 -8.62 -10.75
C LEU A 212 -10.63 -9.03 -11.43
N GLU A 213 -10.61 -10.02 -12.33
CA GLU A 213 -11.83 -10.53 -12.96
C GLU A 213 -12.71 -11.36 -12.00
N ILE A 214 -12.13 -11.93 -10.94
CA ILE A 214 -12.87 -12.71 -9.95
C ILE A 214 -13.89 -11.82 -9.23
N THR A 215 -15.17 -12.11 -9.47
CA THR A 215 -16.31 -11.50 -8.80
C THR A 215 -17.19 -12.59 -8.21
N HIS A 216 -17.44 -12.52 -6.91
CA HIS A 216 -18.30 -13.47 -6.18
C HIS A 216 -19.78 -13.20 -6.48
N GLU A 217 -20.65 -14.17 -6.15
CA GLU A 217 -22.10 -14.09 -6.42
C GLU A 217 -22.76 -12.87 -5.76
N ASP A 218 -22.21 -12.38 -4.65
CA ASP A 218 -22.67 -11.19 -3.92
C ASP A 218 -22.13 -9.86 -4.50
N GLY A 219 -21.36 -9.92 -5.59
CA GLY A 219 -20.71 -8.77 -6.22
C GLY A 219 -19.47 -8.28 -5.45
N ASP A 220 -18.96 -9.08 -4.51
CA ASP A 220 -17.68 -8.84 -3.87
C ASP A 220 -16.53 -9.20 -4.82
N GLY A 221 -15.46 -8.44 -4.76
CA GLY A 221 -14.29 -8.61 -5.60
C GLY A 221 -13.12 -7.81 -5.06
N TRP A 222 -12.00 -7.85 -5.78
CA TRP A 222 -10.84 -7.04 -5.44
C TRP A 222 -11.17 -5.55 -5.53
N ILE A 223 -10.77 -4.78 -4.52
CA ILE A 223 -11.02 -3.33 -4.46
C ILE A 223 -9.68 -2.60 -4.44
N SER A 224 -9.54 -1.56 -5.26
CA SER A 224 -8.40 -0.65 -5.20
C SER A 224 -8.78 0.63 -4.46
N VAL A 225 -7.88 1.10 -3.59
CA VAL A 225 -8.01 2.38 -2.89
C VAL A 225 -6.70 3.13 -2.80
N GLU A 226 -6.78 4.45 -2.64
CA GLU A 226 -5.68 5.26 -2.12
C GLU A 226 -5.94 5.52 -0.64
N VAL A 227 -4.87 5.48 0.14
CA VAL A 227 -4.90 5.70 1.59
C VAL A 227 -3.78 6.66 1.95
N PRO A 228 -3.93 7.40 3.06
CA PRO A 228 -2.84 8.27 3.51
C PRO A 228 -1.68 7.43 4.11
N PRO A 229 -0.43 7.97 4.11
CA PRO A 229 0.77 7.26 4.55
C PRO A 229 0.63 6.56 5.91
N GLU A 230 -0.03 7.24 6.86
CA GLU A 230 -0.20 6.73 8.22
C GLU A 230 -0.98 5.41 8.28
N MET A 231 -1.80 5.10 7.28
CA MET A 231 -2.48 3.79 7.23
C MET A 231 -1.58 2.68 6.69
N VAL A 232 -0.60 3.00 5.83
CA VAL A 232 0.37 2.00 5.34
C VAL A 232 1.40 1.71 6.43
N LEU A 233 1.84 2.76 7.12
CA LEU A 233 2.89 2.72 8.13
C LEU A 233 2.38 2.38 9.53
N ASP A 234 1.09 2.13 9.71
CA ASP A 234 0.50 1.78 11.01
C ASP A 234 1.12 0.48 11.55
N THR A 235 1.77 0.57 12.70
CA THR A 235 2.44 -0.57 13.36
C THR A 235 1.55 -1.26 14.41
N ASP A 236 0.35 -0.73 14.65
CA ASP A 236 -0.61 -1.32 15.59
C ASP A 236 -1.50 -2.39 14.92
N TYR A 237 -1.37 -2.60 13.61
CA TYR A 237 -2.15 -3.61 12.91
C TYR A 237 -1.70 -5.04 13.20
N ASP A 238 -2.66 -5.85 13.67
CA ASP A 238 -2.61 -7.30 13.64
C ASP A 238 -3.19 -7.85 12.33
N LYS A 239 -3.01 -9.16 12.11
CA LYS A 239 -3.45 -9.85 10.89
C LYS A 239 -4.92 -9.58 10.53
N GLY A 240 -5.11 -8.96 9.36
CA GLY A 240 -6.41 -8.64 8.77
C GLY A 240 -7.03 -7.31 9.25
N ASP A 241 -6.37 -6.57 10.14
CA ASP A 241 -6.87 -5.30 10.65
C ASP A 241 -6.92 -4.20 9.60
N ALA A 242 -5.87 -4.06 8.79
CA ALA A 242 -5.83 -3.08 7.71
C ALA A 242 -6.95 -3.36 6.71
N TRP A 243 -7.09 -4.62 6.31
CA TRP A 243 -8.17 -5.06 5.41
C TRP A 243 -9.55 -4.72 5.96
N ARG A 244 -9.81 -5.09 7.22
CA ARG A 244 -11.11 -4.87 7.88
C ARG A 244 -11.41 -3.38 8.02
N TYR A 245 -10.42 -2.60 8.42
CA TYR A 245 -10.55 -1.15 8.58
C TYR A 245 -10.89 -0.50 7.22
N LEU A 246 -10.11 -0.77 6.19
CA LEU A 246 -10.26 -0.16 4.86
C LEU A 246 -11.56 -0.60 4.18
N ARG A 247 -11.95 -1.88 4.28
CA ARG A 247 -13.25 -2.33 3.74
C ARG A 247 -14.43 -1.68 4.43
N ASN A 248 -14.37 -1.49 5.75
CA ASN A 248 -15.44 -0.78 6.48
C ASN A 248 -15.51 0.70 6.08
N ALA A 249 -14.38 1.33 5.80
CA ALA A 249 -14.34 2.71 5.31
C ALA A 249 -15.05 2.85 3.95
N ILE A 250 -14.88 1.89 3.05
CA ILE A 250 -15.47 1.90 1.70
C ILE A 250 -16.94 1.51 1.71
N ARG A 251 -17.37 0.56 2.55
CA ARG A 251 -18.79 0.18 2.68
C ARG A 251 -19.69 1.33 3.14
N GLY A 252 -19.10 2.35 3.77
CA GLY A 252 -19.80 3.57 4.19
C GLY A 252 -19.88 4.66 3.12
N MET A 253 -19.31 4.46 1.93
CA MET A 253 -19.37 5.38 0.78
C MET A 253 -20.55 5.03 -0.13
#